data_AF-A0A953X386-F1
#
_entry.id   AF-A0A953X386-F1
#
_cell.length_a   1.000
_cell.length_b   1.000
_cell.length_c   1.000
_cell.angle_alpha   90.00
_cell.angle_beta   90.00
_cell.angle_gamma   90.00
#
_symmetry.space_group_name_H-M   'P 1'
#
loop_
_entity.id
_entity.type
_entity.pdbx_description
1 polymer ?
#
loop_
_entity_poly.entity_id
_entity_poly.type
_entity_poly.pdbx_seq_one_letter_code
_entity_poly.pdbx_strand_id
1 'polypeptide(L)'
;MELTRDRIQKATASLLAEHGAPDGITFKAVAERAGVTEMTVYRHFPTRDHLLHGLWEHLNDEMGPGIGMPESADALLNQHDKLFAGFDRVAPQIVASISTAQGREMRASLNAERRKAFLAIVGEIAPHLNPSRKTAAAAVLQLLHSAYAWDSLREQWDLDGKAAGKATKWAIEVFLKELRTQS
;
A
#
# COMPACT_ATOMS: atom_id res chain seq x y z
N MET A 1 21.28 10.48 -11.95
CA MET A 1 20.30 9.47 -12.39
C MET A 1 19.16 9.33 -11.39
N GLU A 2 19.45 9.33 -10.09
CA GLU A 2 18.45 9.27 -9.01
C GLU A 2 17.43 10.42 -9.06
N LEU A 3 17.90 11.66 -9.29
CA LEU A 3 17.04 12.84 -9.47
C LEU A 3 16.01 12.71 -10.62
N THR A 4 16.34 11.96 -11.69
CA THR A 4 15.40 11.75 -12.81
C THR A 4 14.34 10.71 -12.46
N ARG A 5 14.74 9.64 -11.76
CA ARG A 5 13.81 8.61 -11.28
C ARG A 5 12.79 9.21 -10.30
N ASP A 6 13.25 10.01 -9.35
CA ASP A 6 12.41 10.71 -8.37
C ASP A 6 11.42 11.67 -9.06
N ARG A 7 11.88 12.49 -10.02
CA ARG A 7 10.99 13.35 -10.82
C ARG A 7 9.88 12.57 -11.53
N ILE A 8 10.20 11.40 -12.08
CA ILE A 8 9.23 10.53 -12.74
C ILE A 8 8.24 9.95 -11.72
N GLN A 9 8.69 9.48 -10.56
CA GLN A 9 7.82 8.96 -9.51
C GLN A 9 6.87 10.04 -8.97
N LYS A 10 7.39 11.24 -8.67
CA LYS A 10 6.59 12.39 -8.21
C LYS A 10 5.55 12.83 -9.24
N ALA A 11 5.93 12.87 -10.52
CA ALA A 11 5.00 13.15 -11.61
C ALA A 11 3.89 12.10 -11.68
N THR A 12 4.23 10.82 -11.54
CA THR A 12 3.28 9.70 -11.54
C THR A 12 2.31 9.79 -10.35
N ALA A 13 2.80 10.13 -9.15
CA ALA A 13 1.98 10.30 -7.95
C ALA A 13 1.02 11.49 -8.05
N SER A 14 1.46 12.59 -8.69
CA SER A 14 0.61 13.75 -8.96
C SER A 14 -0.51 13.38 -9.93
N LEU A 15 -0.18 12.65 -11.01
CA LEU A 15 -1.19 12.17 -11.97
C LEU A 15 -2.22 11.24 -11.33
N LEU A 16 -1.80 10.37 -10.41
CA LEU A 16 -2.72 9.51 -9.64
C LEU A 16 -3.73 10.33 -8.84
N ALA A 17 -3.29 11.41 -8.18
CA ALA A 17 -4.15 12.25 -7.36
C ALA A 17 -5.13 13.11 -8.18
N GLU A 18 -4.70 13.58 -9.36
CA GLU A 18 -5.45 14.59 -10.12
C GLU A 18 -6.56 14.01 -11.01
N HIS A 19 -6.39 12.81 -11.59
CA HIS A 19 -7.29 12.35 -12.66
C HIS A 19 -7.68 10.86 -12.50
N GLY A 20 -8.94 10.60 -12.15
CA GLY A 20 -9.58 9.28 -12.30
C GLY A 20 -9.85 8.88 -13.76
N ALA A 21 -9.11 9.44 -14.72
CA ALA A 21 -9.31 9.20 -16.15
C ALA A 21 -8.64 7.87 -16.58
N PRO A 22 -9.27 7.08 -17.48
CA PRO A 22 -8.78 5.78 -17.97
C PRO A 22 -7.29 5.77 -18.39
N ASP A 23 -6.82 6.87 -18.97
CA ASP A 23 -5.48 7.01 -19.57
C ASP A 23 -4.51 7.89 -18.73
N GLY A 24 -4.83 8.18 -17.47
CA GLY A 24 -4.15 9.24 -16.68
C GLY A 24 -2.68 8.98 -16.33
N ILE A 25 -2.26 7.71 -16.25
CA ILE A 25 -0.86 7.33 -16.01
C ILE A 25 -0.32 6.62 -17.26
N THR A 26 0.03 7.38 -18.28
CA THR A 26 0.74 6.89 -19.47
C THR A 26 2.19 7.37 -19.45
N PHE A 27 3.06 6.67 -20.17
CA PHE A 27 4.47 7.07 -20.31
C PHE A 27 4.59 8.49 -20.87
N LYS A 28 3.74 8.83 -21.84
CA LYS A 28 3.60 10.18 -22.38
C LYS A 28 3.21 11.21 -21.32
N ALA A 29 2.11 11.01 -20.60
CA ALA A 29 1.65 11.96 -19.57
C ALA A 29 2.68 12.12 -18.45
N VAL A 30 3.32 11.04 -18.04
CA VAL A 30 4.39 11.05 -17.04
C VAL A 30 5.62 11.80 -17.55
N ALA A 31 6.02 11.58 -18.79
CA ALA A 31 7.16 12.27 -19.42
C ALA A 31 6.91 13.78 -19.51
N GLU A 32 5.73 14.18 -20.01
CA GLU A 32 5.30 15.57 -20.09
C GLU A 32 5.33 16.23 -18.71
N ARG A 33 4.74 15.58 -17.69
CA ARG A 33 4.69 16.11 -16.33
C ARG A 33 6.07 16.17 -15.65
N ALA A 34 6.90 15.15 -15.86
CA ALA A 34 8.24 15.10 -15.30
C ALA A 34 9.23 16.01 -16.04
N GLY A 35 8.86 16.57 -17.20
CA GLY A 35 9.73 17.38 -18.05
C GLY A 35 10.88 16.57 -18.65
N VAL A 36 10.59 15.35 -19.12
CA VAL A 36 11.55 14.42 -19.75
C VAL A 36 10.94 13.82 -21.02
N THR A 37 11.71 13.02 -21.76
CA THR A 37 11.20 12.28 -22.92
C THR A 37 10.58 10.94 -22.51
N GLU A 38 9.66 10.38 -23.32
CA GLU A 38 9.13 9.03 -23.09
C GLU A 38 10.23 7.98 -23.03
N MET A 39 11.26 8.10 -23.89
CA MET A 39 12.44 7.22 -23.86
C MET A 39 13.18 7.28 -22.51
N THR A 40 13.21 8.44 -21.86
CA THR A 40 13.79 8.58 -20.51
C THR A 40 12.94 7.82 -19.49
N VAL A 41 11.61 7.90 -19.58
CA VAL A 41 10.70 7.12 -18.73
C VAL A 41 10.92 5.62 -18.95
N TYR A 42 10.93 5.15 -20.20
CA TYR A 42 11.21 3.74 -20.56
C TYR A 42 12.55 3.24 -20.03
N ARG A 43 13.61 4.06 -20.08
CA ARG A 43 14.91 3.68 -19.54
C ARG A 43 14.90 3.46 -18.02
N HIS A 44 14.07 4.20 -17.29
CA HIS A 44 13.95 4.08 -15.83
C HIS A 44 12.90 3.04 -15.40
N PHE A 45 11.83 2.90 -16.18
CA PHE A 45 10.70 2.02 -15.92
C PHE A 45 10.34 1.30 -17.22
N PRO A 46 10.95 0.14 -17.51
CA PRO A 46 10.78 -0.52 -18.81
C PRO A 46 9.36 -0.97 -19.13
N THR A 47 8.54 -1.18 -18.09
CA THR A 47 7.14 -1.61 -18.25
C THR A 47 6.22 -0.79 -17.34
N ARG A 48 4.92 -0.88 -17.62
CA ARG A 48 3.88 -0.32 -16.76
C ARG A 48 3.97 -0.82 -15.32
N ASP A 49 4.21 -2.12 -15.11
CA ASP A 49 4.37 -2.68 -13.77
C ASP A 49 5.56 -2.07 -13.01
N HIS A 50 6.70 -1.87 -13.69
CA HIS A 50 7.85 -1.19 -13.07
C HIS A 50 7.49 0.24 -12.65
N LEU A 51 6.74 0.97 -13.49
CA LEU A 51 6.29 2.33 -13.18
C LEU A 51 5.33 2.35 -11.97
N LEU A 52 4.38 1.42 -11.91
CA LEU A 52 3.44 1.29 -10.79
C LEU A 52 4.13 0.85 -9.49
N HIS A 53 5.14 -0.02 -9.58
CA HIS A 53 5.97 -0.39 -8.43
C HIS A 53 6.76 0.81 -7.92
N GLY A 54 7.40 1.58 -8.81
CA GLY A 54 8.09 2.81 -8.45
C GLY A 54 7.17 3.86 -7.85
N LEU A 55 5.92 3.97 -8.32
CA LEU A 55 4.90 4.81 -7.69
C LEU A 55 4.61 4.37 -6.25
N TRP A 56 4.47 3.06 -6.02
CA TRP A 56 4.23 2.54 -4.68
C TRP A 56 5.40 2.76 -3.72
N GLU A 57 6.64 2.55 -4.18
CA GLU A 57 7.85 2.89 -3.41
C GLU A 57 7.81 4.37 -2.97
N HIS A 58 7.54 5.26 -3.92
CA HIS A 58 7.46 6.70 -3.65
C HIS A 58 6.35 7.05 -2.64
N LEU A 59 5.16 6.43 -2.76
CA LEU A 59 4.08 6.65 -1.80
C LEU A 59 4.46 6.15 -0.39
N ASN A 60 5.19 5.03 -0.29
CA ASN A 60 5.68 4.55 1.01
C ASN A 60 6.69 5.52 1.62
N ASP A 61 7.63 6.02 0.83
CA ASP A 61 8.64 6.99 1.29
C ASP A 61 7.98 8.28 1.81
N GLU A 62 6.95 8.78 1.11
CA GLU A 62 6.16 9.95 1.54
C GLU A 62 5.37 9.69 2.84
N MET A 63 4.89 8.46 3.06
CA MET A 63 4.24 8.05 4.31
C MET A 63 5.23 7.95 5.48
N GLY A 64 6.49 7.61 5.21
CA GLY A 64 7.61 7.76 6.13
C GLY A 64 8.58 6.58 6.12
N PRO A 65 9.68 6.67 6.89
CA PRO A 65 10.71 5.66 6.89
C PRO A 65 10.21 4.33 7.46
N GLY A 66 10.56 3.24 6.77
CA GLY A 66 10.25 1.87 7.19
C GLY A 66 8.81 1.44 6.88
N ILE A 67 8.08 2.18 6.05
CA ILE A 67 6.81 1.75 5.49
C ILE A 67 7.08 0.85 4.28
N GLY A 68 6.46 -0.33 4.25
CA GLY A 68 6.62 -1.27 3.14
C GLY A 68 5.84 -2.57 3.35
N MET A 69 6.25 -3.63 2.65
CA MET A 69 5.69 -4.96 2.93
C MET A 69 6.22 -5.45 4.28
N PRO A 70 5.35 -5.86 5.23
CA PRO A 70 5.81 -6.42 6.49
C PRO A 70 6.43 -7.81 6.30
N GLU A 71 7.56 -8.06 6.95
CA GLU A 71 8.26 -9.35 6.90
C GLU A 71 7.92 -10.27 8.09
N SER A 72 7.33 -9.72 9.15
CA SER A 72 6.91 -10.43 10.36
C SER A 72 5.72 -9.74 11.03
N ALA A 73 5.09 -10.38 12.02
CA ALA A 73 4.06 -9.69 12.82
C ALA A 73 4.61 -8.48 13.58
N ASP A 74 5.84 -8.56 14.09
CA ASP A 74 6.44 -7.45 14.82
C ASP A 74 6.71 -6.28 13.86
N ALA A 75 7.23 -6.55 12.66
CA ALA A 75 7.40 -5.52 11.63
C ALA A 75 6.06 -4.88 11.22
N LEU A 76 5.00 -5.68 11.10
CA LEU A 76 3.64 -5.20 10.83
C LEU A 76 3.15 -4.26 11.94
N LEU A 77 3.26 -4.67 13.21
CA LEU A 77 2.81 -3.89 14.36
C LEU A 77 3.64 -2.61 14.56
N ASN A 78 4.95 -2.68 14.33
CA ASN A 78 5.88 -1.56 14.49
C ASN A 78 5.66 -0.45 13.47
N GLN A 79 5.24 -0.79 12.25
CA GLN A 79 4.96 0.20 11.21
C GLN A 79 3.50 0.65 11.17
N HIS A 80 2.58 -0.04 11.84
CA HIS A 80 1.13 0.17 11.71
C HIS A 80 0.67 1.61 11.99
N ASP A 81 1.08 2.18 13.12
CA ASP A 81 0.67 3.53 13.51
C ASP A 81 1.22 4.58 12.53
N LYS A 82 2.46 4.37 12.06
CA LYS A 82 3.12 5.26 11.10
C LYS A 82 2.46 5.18 9.72
N LEU A 83 2.06 3.98 9.30
CA LEU A 83 1.35 3.77 8.04
C LEU A 83 0.06 4.57 8.01
N PHE A 84 -0.77 4.44 9.05
CA PHE A 84 -2.07 5.13 9.09
C PHE A 84 -1.93 6.64 9.23
N ALA A 85 -0.99 7.14 10.03
CA ALA A 85 -0.67 8.57 10.06
C ALA A 85 -0.10 9.07 8.71
N GLY A 86 0.62 8.20 7.99
CA GLY A 86 1.09 8.45 6.64
C GLY A 86 -0.06 8.57 5.65
N PHE A 87 -1.11 7.76 5.78
CA PHE A 87 -2.29 7.86 4.91
C PHE A 87 -2.95 9.24 4.98
N ASP A 88 -3.05 9.86 6.15
CA ASP A 88 -3.55 11.24 6.26
C ASP A 88 -2.67 12.25 5.51
N ARG A 89 -1.35 12.08 5.58
CA ARG A 89 -0.38 12.99 4.96
C ARG A 89 -0.51 13.03 3.44
N VAL A 90 -0.79 11.88 2.83
CA VAL A 90 -0.94 11.71 1.37
C VAL A 90 -2.37 11.29 1.01
N ALA A 91 -3.36 11.80 1.73
CA ALA A 91 -4.75 11.35 1.63
C ALA A 91 -5.32 11.37 0.19
N PRO A 92 -5.12 12.42 -0.64
CA PRO A 92 -5.61 12.42 -2.02
C PRO A 92 -5.09 11.23 -2.84
N GLN A 93 -3.79 10.92 -2.72
CA GLN A 93 -3.16 9.79 -3.41
C GLN A 93 -3.69 8.45 -2.91
N ILE A 94 -3.88 8.32 -1.59
CA ILE A 94 -4.36 7.07 -0.99
C ILE A 94 -5.82 6.81 -1.34
N VAL A 95 -6.68 7.84 -1.29
CA VAL A 95 -8.07 7.76 -1.74
C VAL A 95 -8.12 7.40 -3.22
N ALA A 96 -7.33 8.06 -4.06
CA ALA A 96 -7.25 7.71 -5.49
C ALA A 96 -6.78 6.26 -5.70
N SER A 97 -5.87 5.75 -4.86
CA SER A 97 -5.37 4.37 -4.93
C SER A 97 -6.47 3.32 -4.77
N ILE A 98 -7.54 3.63 -4.04
CA ILE A 98 -8.64 2.68 -3.76
C ILE A 98 -9.91 2.97 -4.59
N SER A 99 -10.14 4.22 -5.01
CA SER A 99 -11.37 4.64 -5.69
C SER A 99 -11.26 4.64 -7.22
N THR A 100 -10.06 4.86 -7.78
CA THR A 100 -9.85 4.95 -9.25
C THR A 100 -9.48 3.62 -9.88
N ALA A 101 -9.66 3.48 -11.20
CA ALA A 101 -9.26 2.28 -11.93
C ALA A 101 -7.74 2.05 -11.90
N GLN A 102 -6.95 3.13 -12.07
CA GLN A 102 -5.48 3.10 -12.08
C GLN A 102 -4.92 2.82 -10.69
N GLY A 103 -5.53 3.41 -9.66
CA GLY A 103 -5.21 3.09 -8.27
C GLY A 103 -5.43 1.61 -7.98
N ARG A 104 -6.59 1.07 -8.37
CA ARG A 104 -6.88 -0.37 -8.21
C ARG A 104 -5.94 -1.25 -9.02
N GLU A 105 -5.55 -0.84 -10.22
CA GLU A 105 -4.53 -1.52 -11.04
C GLU A 105 -3.17 -1.57 -10.33
N MET A 106 -2.68 -0.43 -9.82
CA MET A 106 -1.47 -0.37 -8.99
C MET A 106 -1.56 -1.29 -7.77
N ARG A 107 -2.68 -1.28 -7.05
CA ARG A 107 -2.87 -2.15 -5.89
C ARG A 107 -2.94 -3.63 -6.26
N ALA A 108 -3.43 -3.95 -7.46
CA ALA A 108 -3.55 -5.29 -8.00
C ALA A 108 -2.18 -5.85 -8.44
N SER A 109 -1.33 -5.05 -9.10
CA SER A 109 0.02 -5.49 -9.52
C SER A 109 0.88 -5.91 -8.32
N LEU A 110 0.72 -5.25 -7.17
CA LEU A 110 1.43 -5.55 -5.93
C LEU A 110 0.73 -6.59 -5.04
N ASN A 111 -0.47 -7.06 -5.41
CA ASN A 111 -1.27 -7.90 -4.55
C ASN A 111 -0.69 -9.30 -4.38
N ALA A 112 0.02 -9.83 -5.38
CA ALA A 112 0.66 -11.14 -5.27
C ALA A 112 1.74 -11.15 -4.18
N GLU A 113 2.62 -10.14 -4.19
CA GLU A 113 3.66 -9.95 -3.18
C GLU A 113 3.07 -9.70 -1.79
N ARG A 114 2.05 -8.83 -1.71
CA ARG A 114 1.34 -8.56 -0.45
C ARG A 114 0.71 -9.83 0.11
N ARG A 115 -0.01 -10.61 -0.71
CA ARG A 115 -0.60 -11.89 -0.27
C ARG A 115 0.46 -12.85 0.24
N LYS A 116 1.61 -12.94 -0.43
CA LYS A 116 2.73 -13.79 0.00
C LYS A 116 3.25 -13.36 1.38
N ALA A 117 3.44 -12.05 1.61
CA ALA A 117 3.89 -11.52 2.89
C ALA A 117 2.94 -11.86 4.05
N PHE A 118 1.64 -11.60 3.88
CA PHE A 118 0.65 -11.90 4.92
C PHE A 118 0.45 -13.40 5.18
N LEU A 119 0.54 -14.23 4.12
CA LEU A 119 0.52 -15.69 4.29
C LEU A 119 1.75 -16.20 5.05
N ALA A 120 2.93 -15.61 4.82
CA ALA A 120 4.15 -15.95 5.54
C ALA A 120 4.03 -15.62 7.03
N ILE A 121 3.57 -14.40 7.37
CA ILE A 121 3.33 -13.95 8.75
C ILE A 121 2.41 -14.94 9.48
N VAL A 122 1.27 -15.30 8.87
CA VAL A 122 0.33 -16.25 9.49
C VAL A 122 0.91 -17.65 9.58
N GLY A 123 1.64 -18.10 8.56
CA GLY A 123 2.28 -19.41 8.54
C GLY A 123 3.30 -19.60 9.67
N GLU A 124 4.03 -18.54 10.02
CA GLU A 124 4.99 -18.53 11.12
C GLU A 124 4.30 -18.52 12.48
N ILE A 125 3.27 -17.70 12.65
CA ILE A 125 2.62 -17.46 13.95
C ILE A 125 1.65 -18.57 14.34
N ALA A 126 1.02 -19.20 13.34
CA ALA A 126 -0.01 -20.21 13.53
C ALA A 126 0.23 -21.42 12.61
N PRO A 127 1.37 -22.13 12.75
CA PRO A 127 1.74 -23.22 11.85
C PRO A 127 0.77 -24.40 11.90
N HIS A 128 0.06 -24.58 13.01
CA HIS A 128 -0.92 -25.64 13.24
C HIS A 128 -2.23 -25.45 12.43
N LEU A 129 -2.56 -24.22 12.01
CA LEU A 129 -3.81 -23.97 11.28
C LEU A 129 -3.83 -24.66 9.92
N ASN A 130 -5.00 -25.14 9.53
CA ASN A 130 -5.22 -25.66 8.18
C ASN A 130 -5.09 -24.55 7.11
N PRO A 131 -4.85 -24.89 5.83
CA PRO A 131 -4.58 -23.89 4.79
C PRO A 131 -5.71 -22.87 4.56
N SER A 132 -6.97 -23.27 4.71
CA SER A 132 -8.13 -22.38 4.55
C SER A 132 -8.16 -21.33 5.65
N ARG A 133 -7.94 -21.73 6.91
CA ARG A 133 -7.85 -20.82 8.05
C ARG A 133 -6.66 -19.87 7.94
N LYS A 134 -5.49 -20.34 7.50
CA LYS A 134 -4.33 -19.48 7.24
C LYS A 134 -4.63 -18.41 6.19
N THR A 135 -5.32 -18.79 5.12
CA THR A 135 -5.73 -17.87 4.06
C THR A 135 -6.70 -16.81 4.58
N ALA A 136 -7.73 -17.22 5.34
CA ALA A 136 -8.69 -16.30 5.93
C ALA A 136 -8.01 -15.31 6.90
N ALA A 137 -7.13 -15.80 7.77
CA ALA A 137 -6.39 -14.96 8.70
C ALA A 137 -5.48 -13.95 7.98
N ALA A 138 -4.75 -14.38 6.95
CA ALA A 138 -3.90 -13.50 6.16
C ALA A 138 -4.72 -12.40 5.46
N ALA A 139 -5.89 -12.75 4.92
CA ALA A 139 -6.79 -11.79 4.28
C ALA A 139 -7.33 -10.74 5.25
N VAL A 140 -7.72 -11.14 6.47
CA VAL A 140 -8.19 -10.22 7.52
C VAL A 140 -7.07 -9.30 7.99
N LEU A 141 -5.87 -9.82 8.25
CA LEU A 141 -4.71 -9.01 8.62
C LEU A 141 -4.39 -7.99 7.52
N GLN A 142 -4.42 -8.41 6.25
CA GLN A 142 -4.20 -7.51 5.11
C GLN A 142 -5.25 -6.41 5.05
N LEU A 143 -6.53 -6.71 5.32
CA LEU A 143 -7.59 -5.70 5.36
C LEU A 143 -7.37 -4.69 6.48
N LEU A 144 -7.12 -5.16 7.71
CA LEU A 144 -6.91 -4.31 8.87
C LEU A 144 -5.67 -3.41 8.74
N HIS A 145 -4.68 -3.82 7.96
CA HIS A 145 -3.47 -3.05 7.64
C HIS A 145 -3.54 -2.41 6.24
N SER A 146 -4.68 -1.80 5.87
CA SER A 146 -4.86 -1.25 4.53
C SER A 146 -5.51 0.13 4.50
N ALA A 147 -5.30 0.81 3.36
CA ALA A 147 -5.99 2.03 3.00
C ALA A 147 -7.53 1.90 3.04
N TYR A 148 -8.09 0.71 2.76
CA TYR A 148 -9.54 0.51 2.85
C TYR A 148 -10.06 0.60 4.28
N ALA A 149 -9.33 0.05 5.25
CA ALA A 149 -9.70 0.15 6.66
C ALA A 149 -9.57 1.60 7.16
N TRP A 150 -8.47 2.27 6.80
CA TRP A 150 -8.29 3.69 7.11
C TRP A 150 -9.41 4.56 6.52
N ASP A 151 -9.68 4.45 5.22
CA ASP A 151 -10.68 5.26 4.53
C ASP A 151 -12.09 5.01 5.09
N SER A 152 -12.44 3.74 5.35
CA SER A 152 -13.73 3.40 5.96
C SER A 152 -13.89 3.99 7.37
N LEU A 153 -12.83 3.97 8.20
CA LEU A 153 -12.89 4.52 9.55
C LEU A 153 -12.91 6.05 9.54
N ARG A 154 -12.22 6.68 8.59
CA ARG A 154 -12.25 8.12 8.40
C ARG A 154 -13.62 8.60 7.94
N GLU A 155 -14.16 8.03 6.86
CA GLU A 155 -15.40 8.52 6.24
C GLU A 155 -16.67 8.19 7.03
N GLN A 156 -16.68 7.08 7.76
CA GLN A 156 -17.90 6.62 8.45
C GLN A 156 -17.89 6.91 9.96
N TRP A 157 -16.72 7.20 10.54
CA TRP A 157 -16.54 7.36 11.98
C TRP A 157 -15.68 8.56 12.38
N ASP A 158 -15.31 9.41 11.43
CA ASP A 158 -14.51 10.63 11.65
C ASP A 158 -13.17 10.37 12.37
N LEU A 159 -12.61 9.16 12.25
CA LEU A 159 -11.33 8.83 12.84
C LEU A 159 -10.19 9.32 11.94
N ASP A 160 -9.32 10.17 12.49
CA ASP A 160 -8.03 10.46 11.86
C ASP A 160 -7.15 9.20 11.81
N GLY A 161 -6.10 9.21 11.01
CA GLY A 161 -5.18 8.09 10.83
C GLY A 161 -4.54 7.64 12.14
N LYS A 162 -4.29 8.56 13.09
CA LYS A 162 -3.76 8.19 14.40
C LYS A 162 -4.77 7.38 15.22
N ALA A 163 -6.04 7.78 15.24
CA ALA A 163 -7.10 7.08 15.94
C ALA A 163 -7.47 5.76 15.25
N ALA A 164 -7.62 5.79 13.93
CA ALA A 164 -7.88 4.61 13.11
C ALA A 164 -6.76 3.56 13.26
N GLY A 165 -5.50 3.98 13.17
CA GLY A 165 -4.34 3.11 13.32
C GLY A 165 -4.28 2.43 14.69
N LYS A 166 -4.58 3.15 15.77
CA LYS A 166 -4.69 2.56 17.11
C LYS A 166 -5.80 1.51 17.18
N ALA A 167 -6.97 1.81 16.61
CA ALA A 167 -8.12 0.91 16.64
C ALA A 167 -7.84 -0.40 15.87
N THR A 168 -7.28 -0.30 14.66
CA THR A 168 -6.93 -1.46 13.84
C THR A 168 -5.73 -2.22 14.40
N LYS A 169 -4.74 -1.54 14.98
CA LYS A 169 -3.62 -2.20 15.67
C LYS A 169 -4.08 -3.03 16.86
N TRP A 170 -4.96 -2.49 17.69
CA TRP A 170 -5.57 -3.25 18.79
C TRP A 170 -6.29 -4.51 18.28
N ALA A 171 -7.10 -4.39 17.22
CA ALA A 171 -7.77 -5.53 16.61
C ALA A 171 -6.77 -6.58 16.09
N ILE A 172 -5.67 -6.14 15.45
CA ILE A 172 -4.59 -7.01 14.98
C ILE A 172 -3.90 -7.72 16.15
N GLU A 173 -3.59 -7.03 17.25
CA GLU A 173 -2.95 -7.62 18.43
C GLU A 173 -3.83 -8.71 19.05
N VAL A 174 -5.13 -8.45 19.21
CA VAL A 174 -6.11 -9.44 19.69
C VAL A 174 -6.17 -10.62 18.72
N PHE A 175 -6.22 -10.36 17.43
CA PHE A 175 -6.32 -11.41 16.41
C PHE A 175 -5.06 -12.28 16.35
N LEU A 176 -3.87 -11.69 16.38
CA LEU A 176 -2.60 -12.42 16.42
C LEU A 176 -2.45 -13.24 17.69
N LYS A 177 -2.91 -12.73 18.84
CA LYS A 177 -2.93 -13.50 20.09
C LYS A 177 -3.82 -14.73 19.96
N GLU A 178 -5.02 -14.57 19.42
CA GLU A 178 -5.98 -15.67 19.22
C GLU A 178 -5.45 -16.73 18.25
N LEU A 179 -4.83 -16.31 17.13
CA LEU A 179 -4.26 -17.25 16.15
C LEU A 179 -3.13 -18.12 16.73
N ARG A 180 -2.41 -17.64 17.77
CA ARG A 180 -1.38 -18.43 18.46
C ARG A 180 -1.96 -19.49 19.39
N THR A 181 -3.18 -19.27 19.90
CA THR A 181 -3.79 -20.10 20.96
C THR A 181 -4.84 -21.07 20.44
N GLN A 182 -5.41 -20.85 19.26
CA GLN A 182 -6.27 -21.86 18.63
C GLN A 182 -5.45 -23.14 18.41
N SER A 183 -6.05 -24.29 18.72
CA SER A 183 -5.49 -25.62 18.48
C SER A 183 -6.34 -26.34 17.45
#